data_AF-A0A6N6WP33-F1
#
_entry.id   AF-A0A6N6WP33-F1
#
_cell.length_a   1.000
_cell.length_b   1.000
_cell.length_c   1.000
_cell.angle_alpha   90.00
_cell.angle_beta   90.00
_cell.angle_gamma   90.00
#
_symmetry.space_group_name_H-M   'P 1'
#
loop_
_entity.id
_entity.type
_entity.pdbx_description
1 polymer ?
#
loop_
_entity_poly.entity_id
_entity_poly.type
_entity_poly.pdbx_seq_one_letter_code
_entity_poly.pdbx_strand_id
1 'polypeptide(L)'
;RARPFVHIMQDKDIEENYHAQFMEQALHQAGFETRILRGLDELGWDAAGQLIDGEGRLVNCVWKTWAWETAFDQIREVSDREFAAVPIRTGHPQNEVRLIDVLLRPEVLVFEPLWTVIPGNKAILPILWSLFPHHRYLLDTDFTVNDELVKTGYAVKP
;
A
#
# COMPACT_ATOMS: atom_id res chain seq x y z
N ARG A 1 -2.97 -19.43 8.73
CA ARG A 1 -1.63 -20.04 8.51
C ARG A 1 -0.84 -19.09 7.62
N ALA A 2 0.42 -18.78 7.94
CA ALA A 2 1.22 -17.87 7.12
C ALA A 2 1.39 -18.46 5.71
N ARG A 3 1.30 -17.62 4.67
CA ARG A 3 1.53 -18.05 3.29
C ARG A 3 3.04 -18.18 3.07
N PRO A 4 3.54 -19.30 2.52
CA PRO A 4 4.97 -19.59 2.50
C PRO A 4 5.77 -18.73 1.52
N PHE A 5 5.09 -18.07 0.58
CA PHE A 5 5.69 -17.28 -0.48
C PHE A 5 5.22 -15.83 -0.42
N VAL A 6 6.14 -14.86 -0.55
CA VAL A 6 5.83 -13.43 -0.58
C VAL A 6 6.38 -12.79 -1.86
N HIS A 7 5.50 -12.18 -2.64
CA HIS A 7 5.90 -11.35 -3.78
C HIS A 7 6.29 -9.94 -3.28
N ILE A 8 7.51 -9.51 -3.57
CA ILE A 8 8.04 -8.20 -3.21
C ILE A 8 7.90 -7.30 -4.43
N MET A 9 6.95 -6.39 -4.37
CA MET A 9 6.53 -5.54 -5.46
C MET A 9 7.25 -4.18 -5.36
N GLN A 10 8.00 -3.81 -6.40
CA GLN A 10 8.62 -2.49 -6.52
C GLN A 10 8.47 -1.84 -7.89
N ASP A 11 8.53 -0.51 -7.94
CA ASP A 11 8.53 0.23 -9.20
C ASP A 11 9.84 0.03 -9.97
N LYS A 12 9.87 0.54 -11.21
CA LYS A 12 11.06 0.61 -12.05
C LYS A 12 11.97 1.78 -11.62
N ASP A 13 12.12 1.95 -10.31
CA ASP A 13 13.03 2.91 -9.69
C ASP A 13 14.22 2.18 -9.05
N ILE A 14 15.42 2.69 -9.30
CA ILE A 14 16.65 2.13 -8.74
C ILE A 14 16.76 2.37 -7.22
N GLU A 15 16.18 3.45 -6.71
CA GLU A 15 16.20 3.80 -5.28
C GLU A 15 15.42 2.79 -4.43
N GLU A 16 14.40 2.16 -5.01
CA GLU A 16 13.57 1.15 -4.34
C GLU A 16 14.27 -0.21 -4.19
N ASN A 17 15.28 -0.51 -5.02
CA ASN A 17 15.97 -1.81 -5.01
C ASN A 17 16.55 -2.16 -3.65
N TYR A 18 17.11 -1.17 -2.95
CA TYR A 18 17.70 -1.40 -1.64
C TYR A 18 16.65 -1.85 -0.62
N HIS A 19 15.47 -1.21 -0.59
CA HIS A 19 14.38 -1.59 0.30
C HIS A 19 13.84 -2.98 -0.02
N ALA A 20 13.63 -3.29 -1.30
CA ALA A 20 13.15 -4.61 -1.73
C ALA A 20 14.14 -5.73 -1.37
N GLN A 21 15.44 -5.52 -1.61
CA GLN A 21 16.49 -6.49 -1.25
C GLN A 21 16.64 -6.66 0.26
N PHE A 22 16.52 -5.57 1.03
CA PHE A 22 16.55 -5.65 2.48
C PHE A 22 15.37 -6.50 3.01
N MET A 23 14.17 -6.26 2.49
CA MET A 23 12.99 -7.03 2.89
C MET A 23 13.04 -8.49 2.42
N GLU A 24 13.58 -8.75 1.23
CA GLU A 24 13.87 -10.10 0.74
C GLU A 24 14.77 -10.86 1.72
N GLN A 25 15.88 -10.24 2.15
CA GLN A 25 16.77 -10.85 3.13
C GLN A 25 16.08 -11.12 4.46
N ALA A 26 15.27 -10.18 4.96
CA ALA A 26 14.54 -10.35 6.22
C ALA A 26 13.51 -11.50 6.13
N LEU A 27 12.79 -11.60 5.01
CA LEU A 27 11.81 -12.66 4.76
C LEU A 27 12.48 -14.03 4.63
N HIS A 28 13.60 -14.12 3.90
CA HIS A 28 14.39 -15.35 3.81
C HIS A 28 14.93 -15.81 5.17
N GLN A 29 15.42 -14.88 6.01
CA GLN A 29 15.85 -15.21 7.37
C GLN A 29 14.72 -15.72 8.27
N ALA A 30 13.49 -15.25 8.02
CA ALA A 30 12.29 -15.74 8.68
C ALA A 30 11.72 -17.05 8.07
N GLY A 31 12.36 -17.59 7.03
CA GLY A 31 12.00 -18.86 6.39
C GLY A 31 10.90 -18.76 5.32
N PHE A 32 10.64 -17.57 4.79
CA PHE A 32 9.72 -17.37 3.67
C PHE A 32 10.48 -17.35 2.35
N GLU A 33 9.91 -17.97 1.32
CA GLU A 33 10.38 -17.82 -0.05
C GLU A 33 9.85 -16.50 -0.63
N THR A 34 10.62 -15.86 -1.49
CA THR A 34 10.23 -14.59 -2.09
C THR A 34 10.56 -14.49 -3.57
N ARG A 35 9.92 -13.54 -4.24
CA ARG A 35 10.33 -13.05 -5.56
C ARG A 35 10.13 -11.55 -5.63
N ILE A 36 11.15 -10.83 -6.05
CA ILE A 36 11.03 -9.42 -6.41
C ILE A 36 10.41 -9.31 -7.80
N LEU A 37 9.32 -8.56 -7.91
CA LEU A 37 8.64 -8.19 -9.15
C LEU A 37 8.88 -6.71 -9.42
N ARG A 38 9.41 -6.38 -10.60
CA ARG A 38 9.72 -5.00 -11.00
C ARG A 38 8.66 -4.46 -11.95
N GLY A 39 7.88 -3.49 -11.50
CA GLY A 39 6.69 -3.06 -12.21
C GLY A 39 5.61 -4.15 -12.22
N LEU A 40 4.76 -4.14 -13.26
CA LEU A 40 3.61 -5.05 -13.39
C LEU A 40 3.73 -6.01 -14.58
N ASP A 41 4.80 -5.90 -15.38
CA ASP A 41 4.95 -6.62 -16.65
C ASP A 41 5.05 -8.14 -16.46
N GLU A 42 5.54 -8.58 -15.31
CA GLU A 42 5.65 -10.01 -14.94
C GLU A 42 4.35 -10.57 -14.35
N LEU A 43 3.29 -9.77 -14.23
CA LEU A 43 2.00 -10.21 -13.71
C LEU A 43 1.02 -10.51 -14.84
N GLY A 44 0.22 -11.55 -14.65
CA GLY A 44 -0.79 -11.95 -15.61
C GLY A 44 -1.99 -12.63 -14.97
N TRP A 45 -2.92 -13.03 -15.83
CA TRP A 45 -4.09 -13.81 -15.46
C TRP A 45 -3.98 -15.21 -16.05
N ASP A 46 -4.21 -16.23 -15.24
CA ASP A 46 -4.36 -17.59 -15.75
C ASP A 46 -5.73 -17.81 -16.42
N ALA A 47 -5.94 -19.01 -16.98
CA ALA A 47 -7.20 -19.38 -17.63
C ALA A 47 -8.41 -19.40 -16.67
N ALA A 48 -8.18 -19.51 -15.36
CA ALA A 48 -9.20 -19.44 -14.33
C ALA A 48 -9.42 -18.01 -13.80
N GLY A 49 -8.67 -17.03 -14.30
CA GLY A 49 -8.76 -15.64 -13.88
C GLY A 49 -8.01 -15.29 -12.60
N GLN A 50 -7.11 -16.16 -12.15
CA GLN A 50 -6.28 -15.95 -10.98
C GLN A 50 -5.06 -15.10 -11.33
N LEU A 51 -4.64 -14.26 -10.38
CA LEU A 51 -3.45 -13.44 -10.53
C LEU A 51 -2.20 -14.32 -10.35
N ILE A 52 -1.34 -14.34 -11.37
CA ILE A 52 -0.11 -15.13 -11.41
C ILE A 52 1.11 -14.26 -11.74
N ASP A 53 2.30 -14.69 -11.32
CA ASP A 53 3.57 -14.16 -11.80
C ASP A 53 4.02 -14.82 -13.12
N GLY A 54 5.16 -14.37 -13.66
CA GLY A 54 5.72 -14.87 -14.92
C GLY A 54 6.18 -16.33 -14.90
N GLU A 55 6.20 -16.97 -13.73
CA GLU A 55 6.43 -18.41 -13.58
C GLU A 55 5.14 -19.20 -13.30
N GLY A 56 3.97 -18.55 -13.41
CA GLY A 56 2.68 -19.18 -13.17
C GLY A 56 2.34 -19.38 -11.69
N ARG A 57 3.08 -18.75 -10.76
CA ARG A 57 2.78 -18.86 -9.32
C ARG A 57 1.68 -17.88 -8.94
N LEU A 58 0.75 -18.34 -8.12
CA LEU A 58 -0.33 -17.50 -7.61
C LEU A 58 0.20 -16.36 -6.74
N VAL A 59 -0.16 -15.13 -7.10
CA VAL A 59 0.14 -13.94 -6.29
C VAL A 59 -0.96 -13.77 -5.27
N ASN A 60 -0.58 -13.98 -4.01
CA ASN A 60 -1.55 -14.15 -2.94
C ASN A 60 -1.05 -13.49 -1.63
N CYS A 61 0.22 -13.10 -1.56
CA CYS A 61 0.84 -12.43 -0.43
C CYS A 61 1.87 -11.45 -1.00
N VAL A 62 1.71 -10.17 -0.70
CA VAL A 62 2.49 -9.10 -1.32
C VAL A 62 3.07 -8.18 -0.26
N TRP A 63 4.35 -7.90 -0.36
CA TRP A 63 4.97 -6.72 0.24
C TRP A 63 5.24 -5.71 -0.89
N LYS A 64 5.11 -4.41 -0.62
CA LYS A 64 5.26 -3.37 -1.64
C LYS A 64 6.09 -2.19 -1.16
N THR A 65 6.80 -1.54 -2.07
CA THR A 65 7.34 -0.18 -1.89
C THR A 65 6.34 0.91 -2.28
N TRP A 66 5.47 0.62 -3.26
CA TRP A 66 4.45 1.58 -3.72
C TRP A 66 3.59 2.13 -2.58
N ALA A 67 3.35 3.43 -2.62
CA ALA A 67 2.41 4.08 -1.71
C ALA A 67 0.96 3.70 -2.07
N TRP A 68 0.06 3.71 -1.09
CA TRP A 68 -1.38 3.51 -1.37
C TRP A 68 -1.96 4.65 -2.22
N GLU A 69 -1.36 5.83 -2.14
CA GLU A 69 -1.63 7.01 -2.96
C GLU A 69 -1.52 6.71 -4.46
N THR A 70 -0.50 5.96 -4.88
CA THR A 70 -0.35 5.54 -6.29
C THR A 70 -1.53 4.69 -6.76
N ALA A 71 -2.03 3.81 -5.89
CA ALA A 71 -3.23 3.02 -6.19
C ALA A 71 -4.48 3.90 -6.24
N PHE A 72 -4.62 4.89 -5.35
CA PHE A 72 -5.73 5.84 -5.38
C PHE A 72 -5.73 6.73 -6.61
N ASP A 73 -4.56 7.19 -7.07
CA ASP A 73 -4.45 7.99 -8.29
C ASP A 73 -4.88 7.20 -9.51
N GLN A 74 -4.51 5.92 -9.60
CA GLN A 74 -5.01 5.01 -10.64
C GLN A 74 -6.54 4.83 -10.56
N ILE A 75 -7.14 4.79 -9.36
CA ILE A 75 -8.60 4.76 -9.21
C ILE A 75 -9.24 6.04 -9.74
N ARG A 76 -8.68 7.21 -9.40
CA ARG A 76 -9.18 8.51 -9.84
C ARG A 76 -9.14 8.64 -11.36
N GLU A 77 -8.02 8.28 -11.98
CA GLU A 77 -7.86 8.33 -13.44
C GLU A 77 -8.89 7.47 -14.18
N VAL A 78 -9.24 6.30 -13.63
CA VAL A 78 -10.25 5.41 -14.23
C VAL A 78 -11.67 5.89 -13.92
N SER A 79 -11.91 6.42 -12.71
CA SER A 79 -13.20 6.93 -12.28
C SER A 79 -13.63 8.16 -13.07
N ASP A 80 -12.70 9.08 -13.35
CA ASP A 80 -12.96 10.31 -14.10
C ASP A 80 -13.27 10.05 -15.58
N ARG A 81 -12.93 8.86 -16.09
CA ARG A 81 -13.11 8.48 -17.49
C ARG A 81 -14.30 7.58 -17.75
N GLU A 82 -14.66 6.67 -16.84
CA GLU A 82 -15.58 5.58 -17.20
C GLU A 82 -16.58 5.11 -16.11
N PHE A 83 -16.29 5.17 -14.80
CA PHE A 83 -17.12 4.50 -13.78
C PHE A 83 -17.19 5.20 -12.42
N ALA A 84 -18.34 5.13 -11.73
CA ALA A 84 -18.50 5.62 -10.35
C ALA A 84 -17.77 4.78 -9.30
N ALA A 85 -17.38 3.54 -9.65
CA ALA A 85 -16.52 2.67 -8.85
C ALA A 85 -15.68 1.82 -9.81
N VAL A 86 -14.36 1.77 -9.60
CA VAL A 86 -13.45 1.05 -10.50
C VAL A 86 -13.60 -0.46 -10.25
N PRO A 87 -14.07 -1.25 -11.23
CA PRO A 87 -14.16 -2.69 -11.04
C PRO A 87 -12.76 -3.29 -10.93
N ILE A 88 -12.54 -4.11 -9.90
CA ILE A 88 -11.37 -5.00 -9.82
C ILE A 88 -11.52 -6.00 -10.97
N ARG A 89 -10.58 -6.00 -11.91
CA ARG A 89 -10.66 -6.89 -13.06
C ARG A 89 -10.39 -8.31 -12.59
N THR A 90 -11.28 -9.24 -12.95
CA THR A 90 -11.09 -10.67 -12.76
C THR A 90 -11.27 -11.36 -14.12
N GLY A 91 -10.38 -12.27 -14.51
CA GLY A 91 -10.78 -13.31 -15.46
C GLY A 91 -10.56 -13.12 -16.95
N HIS A 92 -9.74 -12.16 -17.40
CA HIS A 92 -9.41 -12.07 -18.83
C HIS A 92 -7.88 -12.10 -19.06
N PRO A 93 -7.34 -13.19 -19.63
CA PRO A 93 -5.92 -13.33 -19.97
C PRO A 93 -5.35 -12.24 -20.87
N GLN A 94 -6.21 -11.52 -21.60
CA GLN A 94 -5.82 -10.44 -22.51
C GLN A 94 -5.65 -9.09 -21.80
N ASN A 95 -6.08 -8.96 -20.54
CA ASN A 95 -5.98 -7.72 -19.80
C ASN A 95 -4.62 -7.60 -19.14
N GLU A 96 -3.97 -6.44 -19.30
CA GLU A 96 -2.86 -6.05 -18.46
C GLU A 96 -3.30 -5.95 -16.99
N VAL A 97 -2.43 -6.38 -16.08
CA VAL A 97 -2.63 -6.28 -14.64
C VAL A 97 -2.35 -4.84 -14.21
N ARG A 98 -3.30 -4.22 -13.50
CA ARG A 98 -3.10 -2.91 -12.85
C ARG A 98 -2.71 -3.10 -11.39
N LEU A 99 -2.09 -2.08 -10.78
CA LEU A 99 -1.71 -2.11 -9.37
C LEU A 99 -2.93 -2.36 -8.46
N ILE A 100 -4.07 -1.73 -8.76
CA ILE A 100 -5.32 -1.92 -8.01
C ILE A 100 -5.88 -3.35 -8.12
N ASP A 101 -5.59 -4.06 -9.22
CA ASP A 101 -6.06 -5.43 -9.43
C ASP A 101 -5.29 -6.44 -8.55
N VAL A 102 -4.14 -6.01 -8.00
CA VAL A 102 -3.36 -6.72 -6.98
C VAL A 102 -3.74 -6.24 -5.58
N LEU A 103 -3.65 -4.93 -5.31
CA LEU A 103 -3.69 -4.39 -3.95
C LEU A 103 -5.08 -4.38 -3.32
N LEU A 104 -6.15 -4.26 -4.13
CA LEU A 104 -7.53 -4.25 -3.63
C LEU A 104 -8.20 -5.62 -3.73
N ARG A 105 -7.48 -6.63 -4.19
CA ARG A 105 -8.00 -7.99 -4.36
C ARG A 105 -8.18 -8.67 -3.00
N PRO A 106 -9.39 -9.12 -2.64
CA PRO A 106 -9.67 -9.71 -1.32
C PRO A 106 -8.82 -10.95 -1.00
N GLU A 107 -8.43 -11.72 -2.02
CA GLU A 107 -7.65 -12.93 -1.84
C GLU A 107 -6.15 -12.66 -1.58
N VAL A 108 -5.67 -11.44 -1.85
CA VAL A 108 -4.27 -11.03 -1.70
C VAL A 108 -4.07 -10.41 -0.32
N LEU A 109 -3.14 -10.99 0.45
CA LEU A 109 -2.69 -10.38 1.68
C LEU A 109 -1.61 -9.35 1.38
N VAL A 110 -1.81 -8.10 1.81
CA VAL A 110 -0.85 -7.01 1.60
C VAL A 110 -0.19 -6.64 2.92
N PHE A 111 1.14 -6.72 2.97
CA PHE A 111 1.93 -6.11 4.03
C PHE A 111 1.88 -4.58 3.88
N GLU A 112 1.66 -3.89 5.00
CA GLU A 112 1.10 -2.53 5.02
C GLU A 112 -0.28 -2.47 4.33
N PRO A 113 -1.30 -3.07 4.96
CA PRO A 113 -2.65 -3.14 4.41
C PRO A 113 -3.29 -1.75 4.27
N LEU A 114 -4.34 -1.64 3.47
CA LEU A 114 -5.00 -0.37 3.12
C LEU A 114 -5.31 0.54 4.31
N TRP A 115 -5.68 -0.02 5.47
CA TRP A 115 -6.02 0.79 6.64
C TRP A 115 -4.84 1.58 7.21
N THR A 116 -3.58 1.26 6.87
CA THR A 116 -2.40 2.02 7.34
C THR A 116 -2.37 3.46 6.83
N VAL A 117 -3.14 3.78 5.78
CA VAL A 117 -3.34 5.17 5.32
C VAL A 117 -4.00 6.05 6.37
N ILE A 118 -4.78 5.47 7.29
CA ILE A 118 -5.46 6.19 8.36
C ILE A 118 -4.44 6.74 9.39
N PRO A 119 -3.61 5.91 10.04
CA PRO A 119 -2.57 6.41 10.95
C PRO A 119 -1.42 7.15 10.24
N GLY A 120 -1.24 6.95 8.93
CA GLY A 120 -0.26 7.73 8.14
C GLY A 120 -0.69 9.17 7.87
N ASN A 121 -1.97 9.52 8.06
CA ASN A 121 -2.50 10.85 7.76
C ASN A 121 -2.38 11.79 8.97
N LYS A 122 -1.86 13.01 8.76
CA LYS A 122 -1.72 14.03 9.82
C LYS A 122 -3.05 14.42 10.47
N ALA A 123 -4.19 14.21 9.79
CA ALA A 123 -5.52 14.40 10.36
C ALA A 123 -5.82 13.49 11.56
N ILE A 124 -5.03 12.44 11.79
CA ILE A 124 -5.15 11.61 13.00
C ILE A 124 -4.60 12.31 14.25
N LEU A 125 -3.70 13.29 14.11
CA LEU A 125 -2.99 13.89 15.24
C LEU A 125 -3.93 14.63 16.21
N PRO A 126 -4.88 15.49 15.78
CA PRO A 126 -5.87 16.08 16.69
C PRO A 126 -6.71 15.02 17.43
N ILE A 127 -7.01 13.91 16.77
CA ILE A 127 -7.80 12.81 17.36
C ILE A 127 -6.98 12.13 18.47
N LEU A 128 -5.71 11.82 18.21
CA LEU A 128 -4.81 11.23 19.20
C LEU A 128 -4.63 12.14 20.41
N TRP A 129 -4.46 13.45 20.18
CA TRP A 129 -4.35 14.44 21.25
C TRP A 129 -5.63 14.52 22.08
N SER A 130 -6.80 14.51 21.44
CA SER A 130 -8.11 14.49 22.11
C SER A 130 -8.32 13.25 22.99
N LEU A 131 -7.87 12.08 22.52
CA LEU A 131 -7.98 10.82 23.27
C LEU A 131 -6.96 10.71 24.41
N PHE A 132 -5.76 11.27 24.24
CA PHE A 132 -4.64 11.16 25.19
C PHE A 132 -3.97 12.52 25.45
N PRO A 133 -4.70 13.46 26.08
CA PRO A 133 -4.19 14.82 26.30
C PRO A 133 -2.93 14.80 27.19
N HIS A 134 -1.98 15.69 26.88
CA HIS A 134 -0.70 15.85 27.59
C HIS A 134 0.19 14.60 27.64
N HIS A 135 -0.03 13.62 26.76
CA HIS A 135 0.85 12.48 26.66
C HIS A 135 2.25 12.91 26.21
N ARG A 136 3.30 12.43 26.90
CA ARG A 136 4.71 12.86 26.68
C ARG A 136 5.21 12.75 25.24
N TYR A 137 4.65 11.82 24.46
CA TYR A 137 5.05 11.58 23.07
C TYR A 137 4.08 12.17 22.03
N LEU A 138 3.04 12.88 22.45
CA LEU A 138 2.13 13.57 21.54
C LEU A 138 2.42 15.06 21.56
N LEU A 139 2.31 15.69 20.40
CA LEU A 139 2.33 17.14 20.27
C LEU A 139 0.91 17.67 20.38
N ASP A 140 0.76 18.81 21.05
CA ASP A 140 -0.48 19.56 21.05
C ASP A 140 -0.88 19.86 19.61
N THR A 141 -2.05 19.36 19.22
CA THR A 141 -2.53 19.43 17.85
C THR A 141 -4.04 19.60 17.87
N ASP A 142 -4.52 20.50 17.02
CA ASP A 142 -5.93 20.84 16.91
C ASP A 142 -6.27 21.07 15.42
N PHE A 143 -7.55 20.95 15.06
CA PHE A 143 -8.02 21.26 13.70
C PHE A 143 -8.02 22.77 13.42
N THR A 144 -8.03 23.58 14.48
CA THR A 144 -8.00 25.04 14.40
C THR A 144 -6.95 25.61 15.35
N VAL A 145 -6.34 26.74 14.99
CA VAL A 145 -5.39 27.43 15.87
C VAL A 145 -6.11 27.91 17.13
N ASN A 146 -5.59 27.53 18.30
CA ASN A 146 -6.10 27.93 19.62
C ASN A 146 -5.07 28.77 20.41
N ASP A 147 -5.48 29.34 21.54
CA ASP A 147 -4.63 30.23 22.36
C ASP A 147 -3.36 29.55 22.90
N GLU A 148 -3.39 28.24 23.13
CA GLU A 148 -2.26 27.47 23.63
C GLU A 148 -1.21 27.29 22.53
N LEU A 149 -1.63 26.90 21.33
CA LEU A 149 -0.80 26.78 20.14
C LEU A 149 -0.13 28.10 19.75
N VAL A 150 -0.84 29.23 19.89
CA VAL A 150 -0.26 30.56 19.62
C VAL A 150 0.86 30.90 20.61
N LYS A 151 0.73 30.51 21.89
CA LYS A 151 1.72 30.80 22.92
C LYS A 151 2.98 29.94 22.80
N THR A 152 2.83 28.68 22.41
CA THR A 152 3.94 27.71 22.33
C THR A 152 4.62 27.68 20.97
N GLY A 153 3.99 28.27 19.95
CA GLY A 153 4.46 28.24 18.56
C GLY A 153 3.90 27.03 17.83
N TYR A 154 3.37 27.24 16.63
CA TYR A 154 2.65 26.22 15.87
C TYR A 154 3.08 26.16 14.41
N ALA A 155 2.75 25.04 13.75
CA ALA A 155 2.87 24.87 12.31
C ALA A 155 1.51 24.46 11.73
N VAL A 156 1.03 25.18 10.72
CA VAL A 156 -0.16 24.78 9.97
C VAL A 156 0.24 23.71 8.95
N LYS A 157 -0.44 22.57 8.97
CA LYS A 157 -0.25 21.48 8.01
C LYS A 157 -1.55 21.30 7.20
N PRO A 158 -1.44 21.22 5.86
CA PRO A 158 -2.59 20.89 5.02
C PRO A 158 -3.01 19.42 5.20
#